data_AF-G4TY77-F1
#
_entry.id   AF-G4TY77-F1
#
_cell.length_a   1.000
_cell.length_b   1.000
_cell.length_c   1.000
_cell.angle_alpha   90.00
_cell.angle_beta   90.00
_cell.angle_gamma   90.00
#
_symmetry.space_group_name_H-M   'P 1'
#
loop_
_entity.id
_entity.type
_entity.pdbx_description
1 polymer ?
#
loop_
_entity_poly.entity_id
_entity_poly.type
_entity_poly.pdbx_seq_one_letter_code
_entity_poly.pdbx_strand_id
1 'polypeptide(L)'
;MLVKFAECWYRVIQLPAFILGTYGLYKNNPSYYSVILCYATAALVTTTTCFVNAIKLPSAEDPSLDASSKFYAVTNEVRWRILGPLIPFLVVPAVMWVDMFVRIMDLVSIGAYKKTLAAKAGKAKKEL
;
A
#
# COMPACT_ATOMS: atom_id res chain seq x y z
N MET A 1 -10.65 3.01 21.57
CA MET A 1 -10.21 4.35 21.11
C MET A 1 -9.34 4.26 19.85
N LEU A 2 -8.33 3.37 19.80
CA LEU A 2 -7.50 3.11 18.61
C LEU A 2 -8.29 2.73 17.34
N VAL A 3 -9.32 1.89 17.46
CA VAL A 3 -10.16 1.47 16.31
C VAL A 3 -10.92 2.64 15.68
N LYS A 4 -11.42 3.59 16.49
CA LYS A 4 -12.09 4.80 16.00
C LYS A 4 -11.12 5.77 15.31
N PHE A 5 -9.86 5.81 15.75
CA PHE A 5 -8.83 6.63 15.12
C PHE A 5 -8.43 6.07 13.74
N ALA A 6 -8.29 4.74 13.63
CA ALA A 6 -8.06 4.05 12.36
C ALA A 6 -9.23 4.22 11.37
N GLU A 7 -10.48 4.14 11.84
CA GLU A 7 -11.66 4.40 11.00
C GLU A 7 -11.68 5.82 10.40
N CYS A 8 -11.26 6.83 11.18
CA CYS A 8 -11.16 8.22 10.71
C CYS A 8 -10.02 8.39 9.69
N TRP A 9 -8.87 7.77 9.95
CA TRP A 9 -7.69 7.80 9.08
C TRP A 9 -8.03 7.33 7.65
N TYR A 10 -8.74 6.21 7.53
CA TYR A 10 -9.13 5.63 6.25
C TYR A 10 -10.03 6.58 5.44
N ARG A 11 -11.04 7.18 6.09
CA ARG A 11 -12.03 7.99 5.38
C ARG A 11 -11.48 9.35 4.97
N VAL A 12 -10.58 9.92 5.77
CA VAL A 12 -10.08 11.29 5.57
C VAL A 12 -8.82 11.33 4.69
N ILE A 13 -8.01 10.26 4.69
CA ILE A 13 -6.73 10.24 3.97
C ILE A 13 -6.74 9.24 2.81
N GLN A 14 -7.19 8.01 3.06
CA GLN A 14 -7.10 6.92 2.08
C GLN A 14 -8.01 7.17 0.86
N LEU A 15 -9.26 7.60 1.07
CA LEU A 15 -10.22 7.87 -0.01
C LEU A 15 -9.83 9.08 -0.88
N PRO A 16 -9.49 10.26 -0.32
CA PRO A 16 -9.02 11.37 -1.13
C PRO A 16 -7.71 11.06 -1.86
N ALA A 17 -6.77 10.35 -1.22
CA ALA A 17 -5.53 9.94 -1.88
C ALA A 17 -5.78 8.98 -3.05
N PHE A 18 -6.77 8.08 -2.94
CA PHE A 18 -7.17 7.21 -4.04
C PHE A 18 -7.74 7.99 -5.23
N ILE A 19 -8.64 8.95 -4.98
CA ILE A 19 -9.25 9.79 -6.01
C ILE A 19 -8.20 10.66 -6.70
N LEU A 20 -7.35 11.34 -5.91
CA LEU A 20 -6.26 12.16 -6.43
C LEU A 20 -5.24 11.30 -7.19
N GLY A 21 -4.97 10.10 -6.70
CA GLY A 21 -4.07 9.14 -7.32
C GLY A 21 -4.58 8.65 -8.67
N THR A 22 -5.83 8.20 -8.76
CA THR A 22 -6.44 7.76 -10.03
C THR A 22 -6.54 8.89 -11.04
N TYR A 23 -6.91 10.10 -10.61
CA TYR A 23 -6.90 11.28 -11.47
C TYR A 23 -5.48 11.66 -11.94
N GLY A 24 -4.49 11.59 -11.05
CA GLY A 24 -3.09 11.83 -11.37
C GLY A 24 -2.51 10.83 -12.36
N LEU A 25 -2.91 9.55 -12.23
CA LEU A 25 -2.54 8.48 -13.16
C LEU A 25 -3.20 8.68 -14.53
N TYR A 26 -4.48 9.10 -14.57
CA TYR A 26 -5.18 9.45 -15.82
C TYR A 26 -4.50 10.59 -16.57
N LYS A 27 -3.99 11.60 -15.84
CA LYS A 27 -3.23 12.73 -16.42
C LYS A 27 -1.74 12.45 -16.62
N ASN A 28 -1.27 11.25 -16.29
CA ASN A 28 0.14 10.83 -16.34
C ASN A 28 1.11 11.86 -15.72
N ASN A 29 0.69 12.51 -14.63
CA ASN A 29 1.44 13.60 -14.02
C ASN A 29 2.36 13.04 -12.91
N PRO A 30 3.69 13.20 -13.03
CA PRO A 30 4.65 12.57 -12.11
C PRO A 30 4.55 13.07 -10.66
N SER A 31 3.98 14.26 -10.42
CA SER A 31 3.79 14.79 -9.06
C SER A 31 2.85 13.94 -8.20
N TYR A 32 1.99 13.11 -8.81
CA TYR A 32 1.04 12.28 -8.10
C TYR A 32 1.56 10.88 -7.79
N TYR A 33 2.68 10.45 -8.39
CA TYR A 33 3.23 9.12 -8.16
C TYR A 33 3.55 8.88 -6.69
N SER A 34 4.12 9.88 -6.00
CA SER A 34 4.41 9.79 -4.57
C SER A 34 3.14 9.63 -3.72
N VAL A 35 2.04 10.27 -4.10
CA VAL A 35 0.74 10.16 -3.41
C VAL A 35 0.17 8.75 -3.59
N ILE A 36 0.22 8.21 -4.82
CA ILE A 36 -0.22 6.85 -5.13
C ILE A 36 0.63 5.83 -4.37
N LEU A 37 1.95 6.02 -4.32
CA LEU A 37 2.85 5.14 -3.59
C LEU A 37 2.55 5.11 -2.09
N CYS A 38 2.30 6.26 -1.46
CA CYS A 38 1.90 6.34 -0.05
C CYS A 38 0.57 5.61 0.20
N TYR A 39 -0.44 5.86 -0.65
CA TYR A 39 -1.72 5.16 -0.58
C TYR A 39 -1.54 3.64 -0.73
N ALA A 40 -0.77 3.19 -1.72
CA ALA A 40 -0.51 1.78 -1.99
C ALA A 40 0.18 1.11 -0.81
N THR A 41 1.16 1.78 -0.19
CA THR A 41 1.87 1.30 1.00
C THR A 41 0.90 1.09 2.16
N ALA A 42 0.08 2.09 2.44
CA ALA A 42 -0.92 2.05 3.51
C ALA A 42 -1.95 0.93 3.30
N ALA A 43 -2.47 0.80 2.07
CA ALA A 43 -3.39 -0.27 1.71
C ALA A 43 -2.72 -1.64 1.87
N LEU A 44 -1.50 -1.80 1.38
CA LEU A 44 -0.75 -3.05 1.44
C LEU A 44 -0.49 -3.50 2.89
N VAL A 45 0.00 -2.61 3.76
CA VAL A 45 0.25 -2.92 5.18
C VAL A 45 -1.04 -3.29 5.91
N THR A 46 -2.12 -2.55 5.65
CA THR A 46 -3.43 -2.81 6.26
C THR A 46 -3.96 -4.18 5.84
N THR A 47 -4.01 -4.45 4.53
CA THR A 47 -4.49 -5.73 4.00
C THR A 47 -3.62 -6.90 4.45
N THR A 48 -2.30 -6.73 4.48
CA THR A 48 -1.37 -7.75 5.00
C THR A 48 -1.66 -8.07 6.46
N THR A 49 -1.89 -7.06 7.29
CA THR A 49 -2.25 -7.24 8.70
C THR A 49 -3.56 -8.01 8.85
N CYS A 50 -4.59 -7.63 8.09
CA CYS A 50 -5.87 -8.34 8.07
C CYS A 50 -5.73 -9.78 7.58
N PHE A 51 -4.93 -10.02 6.54
CA PHE A 51 -4.68 -11.34 5.95
C PHE A 51 -3.97 -12.26 6.94
N VAL A 52 -2.90 -11.78 7.58
CA VAL A 52 -2.16 -12.53 8.62
C VAL A 52 -3.07 -12.87 9.79
N ASN A 53 -3.89 -11.93 10.24
CA ASN A 53 -4.84 -12.18 11.31
C ASN A 53 -5.88 -13.23 10.89
N ALA A 54 -6.47 -13.12 9.70
CA ALA A 54 -7.46 -14.08 9.19
C ALA A 54 -6.93 -15.52 9.11
N ILE A 55 -5.64 -15.69 8.78
CA ILE A 55 -4.99 -17.02 8.75
C ILE A 55 -4.72 -17.54 10.17
N LYS A 56 -4.31 -16.66 11.09
CA LYS A 56 -3.99 -17.02 12.48
C LYS A 56 -5.21 -17.31 13.35
N LEU A 57 -6.42 -16.99 12.89
CA LEU A 57 -7.63 -17.32 13.66
C LEU A 57 -7.71 -18.84 13.90
N PRO A 58 -8.12 -19.30 15.09
CA PRO A 58 -8.34 -20.72 15.35
C PRO A 58 -9.51 -21.25 14.52
N SER A 59 -9.43 -22.51 14.09
CA SER A 59 -10.52 -23.17 13.35
C SER A 59 -11.50 -23.80 14.34
N ALA A 60 -12.80 -23.64 14.07
CA ALA A 60 -13.84 -24.25 14.90
C ALA A 60 -13.81 -25.81 14.82
N GLU A 61 -13.17 -26.35 13.79
CA GLU A 61 -13.01 -27.80 13.57
C GLU A 61 -11.82 -28.40 14.33
N ASP A 62 -10.99 -27.57 14.97
CA ASP A 62 -9.79 -28.06 15.65
C ASP A 62 -10.17 -28.78 16.97
N PRO A 63 -9.80 -30.06 17.12
CA PRO A 63 -10.17 -30.87 18.28
C PRO A 63 -9.41 -30.48 19.55
N SER A 64 -8.31 -29.71 19.45
CA SER A 64 -7.47 -29.31 20.59
C SER A 64 -7.97 -28.08 21.35
N LEU A 65 -8.97 -27.37 20.82
CA LEU A 65 -9.52 -26.17 21.44
C LEU A 65 -10.60 -26.48 22.49
N ASP A 66 -10.50 -25.79 23.64
CA ASP A 66 -11.52 -25.79 24.68
C ASP A 66 -12.86 -25.20 24.21
N ALA A 67 -13.96 -25.58 24.85
CA ALA A 67 -15.31 -25.16 24.50
C ALA A 67 -15.47 -23.63 24.47
N SER A 68 -14.79 -22.90 25.38
CA SER A 68 -14.81 -21.44 25.41
C SER A 68 -14.07 -20.82 24.22
N SER A 69 -12.95 -21.41 23.81
CA SER A 69 -12.17 -20.93 22.66
C SER A 69 -12.80 -21.29 21.32
N LYS A 70 -13.54 -22.40 21.24
CA LYS A 70 -14.34 -22.76 20.06
C LYS A 70 -15.45 -21.76 19.75
N PHE A 71 -16.01 -21.08 20.76
CA PHE A 71 -17.02 -20.05 20.55
C PHE A 71 -16.49 -18.85 19.74
N TYR A 72 -15.21 -18.51 19.87
CA TYR A 72 -14.55 -17.44 19.11
C TYR A 72 -13.81 -17.94 17.85
N ALA A 73 -13.84 -19.25 17.60
CA ALA A 73 -13.18 -19.85 16.45
C ALA A 73 -14.03 -19.71 15.19
N VAL A 74 -13.36 -19.60 14.04
CA VAL A 74 -14.02 -19.38 12.75
C VAL A 74 -14.04 -20.69 11.97
N THR A 75 -15.19 -21.02 11.37
CA THR A 75 -15.30 -22.19 10.48
C THR A 75 -14.47 -21.99 9.21
N ASN A 76 -14.00 -23.07 8.61
CA ASN A 76 -13.14 -22.99 7.42
C ASN A 76 -13.85 -22.28 6.25
N GLU A 77 -15.17 -22.47 6.10
CA GLU A 77 -15.99 -21.78 5.10
C GLU A 77 -16.02 -20.26 5.28
N VAL A 78 -16.24 -19.80 6.51
CA VAL A 78 -16.28 -18.36 6.83
C VAL A 78 -14.90 -17.75 6.64
N ARG A 79 -13.83 -18.47 7.00
CA ARG A 79 -12.46 -18.03 6.75
C ARG A 79 -12.19 -17.82 5.27
N TRP A 80 -12.61 -18.77 4.41
CA TRP A 80 -12.42 -18.64 2.97
C TRP A 80 -13.24 -17.50 2.36
N ARG A 81 -14.44 -17.25 2.90
CA ARG A 81 -15.28 -16.13 2.50
C ARG A 81 -14.69 -14.76 2.85
N ILE A 82 -13.84 -14.70 3.88
CA ILE A 82 -13.07 -13.50 4.25
C ILE A 82 -11.78 -13.38 3.42
N LEU A 83 -11.05 -14.49 3.24
CA LEU A 83 -9.79 -14.51 2.48
C LEU A 83 -9.99 -14.23 0.99
N GLY A 84 -11.09 -14.70 0.40
CA GLY A 84 -11.38 -14.51 -1.02
C GLY A 84 -11.30 -13.04 -1.47
N PRO A 85 -12.04 -12.11 -0.83
CA PRO A 85 -11.92 -10.68 -1.11
C PRO A 85 -10.59 -10.05 -0.67
N LEU A 86 -9.91 -10.57 0.36
CA LEU A 86 -8.62 -10.03 0.81
C LEU A 86 -7.49 -10.23 -0.22
N ILE A 87 -7.51 -11.32 -0.98
CA ILE A 87 -6.48 -11.62 -1.99
C ILE A 87 -6.37 -10.51 -3.06
N PRO A 88 -7.43 -10.12 -3.80
CA PRO A 88 -7.31 -9.04 -4.77
C PRO A 88 -6.96 -7.70 -4.12
N PHE A 89 -7.44 -7.45 -2.88
CA PHE A 89 -7.08 -6.26 -2.10
C PHE A 89 -5.63 -6.27 -1.58
N LEU A 90 -4.91 -7.39 -1.69
CA LEU A 90 -3.49 -7.49 -1.38
C LEU A 90 -2.66 -7.36 -2.67
N VAL A 91 -3.07 -8.08 -3.72
CA VAL A 91 -2.36 -8.12 -5.01
C VAL A 91 -2.41 -6.77 -5.72
N VAL A 92 -3.58 -6.13 -5.80
CA VAL A 92 -3.72 -4.86 -6.53
C VAL A 92 -2.86 -3.76 -5.92
N PRO A 93 -2.89 -3.51 -4.58
CA PRO A 93 -1.99 -2.54 -3.97
C PRO A 93 -0.52 -2.91 -4.09
N ALA A 94 -0.16 -4.20 -4.06
CA ALA A 94 1.23 -4.62 -4.24
C ALA A 94 1.75 -4.29 -5.65
N VAL A 95 0.99 -4.61 -6.70
CA VAL A 95 1.36 -4.30 -8.09
C VAL A 95 1.48 -2.80 -8.29
N MET A 96 0.50 -2.04 -7.81
CA MET A 96 0.50 -0.57 -7.89
C MET A 96 1.67 0.05 -7.10
N TRP A 97 2.05 -0.54 -5.96
CA TRP A 97 3.21 -0.11 -5.19
C TRP A 97 4.50 -0.27 -6.00
N VAL A 98 4.70 -1.44 -6.62
CA VAL A 98 5.88 -1.73 -7.44
C VAL A 98 5.94 -0.81 -8.66
N ASP A 99 4.83 -0.65 -9.39
CA ASP A 99 4.77 0.22 -10.58
C ASP A 99 5.13 1.68 -10.24
N MET A 100 4.56 2.24 -9.17
CA MET A 100 4.89 3.61 -8.75
C MET A 100 6.33 3.73 -8.23
N PHE A 101 6.81 2.72 -7.48
CA PHE A 101 8.17 2.72 -6.95
C PHE A 101 9.21 2.79 -8.08
N VAL A 102 9.06 1.97 -9.11
CA VAL A 102 9.96 1.96 -10.27
C VAL A 102 9.93 3.32 -10.99
N ARG A 103 8.74 3.87 -11.28
CA ARG A 103 8.61 5.17 -11.96
C ARG A 103 9.24 6.32 -11.17
N ILE A 104 9.11 6.32 -9.85
CA ILE A 104 9.73 7.33 -8.99
C ILE A 104 11.26 7.20 -9.01
N MET A 105 11.78 5.97 -8.93
CA MET A 105 13.22 5.73 -8.98
C MET A 105 13.83 6.21 -10.30
N ASP A 106 13.15 6.00 -11.43
CA ASP A 106 13.58 6.51 -12.73
C ASP A 106 13.63 8.04 -12.73
N LEU A 107 12.60 8.73 -12.21
CA LEU A 107 12.59 10.19 -12.11
C LEU A 107 13.71 10.74 -11.23
N VAL A 108 14.00 10.08 -10.10
CA VAL A 108 15.10 10.44 -9.20
C VAL A 108 16.44 10.28 -9.90
N SER A 109 16.64 9.20 -10.66
CA SER A 109 17.87 8.96 -11.42
C SER A 109 18.11 10.05 -12.49
N ILE A 110 17.07 10.42 -13.24
CA ILE A 110 17.13 11.49 -14.25
C ILE A 110 17.43 12.84 -13.59
N GLY A 111 16.78 13.14 -12.47
CA GLY A 111 17.01 14.36 -11.70
C GLY A 111 18.45 14.46 -11.18
N ALA A 112 18.99 13.36 -10.66
CA ALA A 112 20.38 13.28 -10.22
C ALA A 112 21.36 13.54 -11.37
N TYR A 113 21.15 12.89 -12.52
CA TYR A 113 21.97 13.08 -13.71
C TYR A 113 21.98 14.54 -14.19
N LYS A 114 20.81 15.17 -14.35
CA LYS A 114 20.70 16.58 -14.75
C LYS A 114 21.43 17.54 -13.80
N LYS A 115 21.36 17.30 -12.48
CA LYS A 115 22.09 18.09 -11.48
C LYS A 115 23.60 18.00 -11.67
N THR A 116 24.14 16.82 -11.99
CA THR A 116 25.58 16.66 -12.25
C THR A 116 26.03 17.39 -13.51
N LEU A 117 25.22 17.37 -14.58
CA LEU A 117 25.52 18.11 -15.81
C LEU A 117 25.50 19.63 -15.59
N ALA A 118 24.50 20.14 -14.87
CA ALA A 118 24.41 21.55 -14.51
C ALA A 118 25.62 22.00 -13.67
N ALA A 119 26.06 21.15 -12.72
CA ALA A 119 27.25 21.42 -11.92
C ALA A 119 28.54 21.48 -12.78
N LYS A 120 28.67 20.60 -13.78
CA LYS A 120 29.80 20.64 -14.73
C LYS A 120 29.78 21.89 -15.61
N ALA A 121 28.61 22.25 -16.17
CA ALA A 121 28.46 23.45 -17.00
C ALA A 121 28.72 24.75 -16.21
N GLY A 122 28.27 24.83 -14.95
CA GLY A 122 28.53 25.97 -14.07
C GLY A 122 30.00 26.12 -13.66
N LYS A 123 30.74 25.02 -13.56
CA LYS A 123 32.21 25.05 -13.37
C LYS A 123 32.91 25.54 -14.62
N ALA A 124 32.59 25.02 -15.80
CA ALA A 124 33.18 25.45 -17.07
C ALA A 124 32.97 26.95 -17.35
N LYS A 125 31.82 27.52 -16.98
CA LYS A 125 31.54 28.95 -17.11
C LYS A 125 32.34 29.84 -16.13
N LYS A 126 32.83 29.30 -15.02
CA LYS A 126 33.64 30.04 -14.03
C LYS A 126 35.13 30.07 -14.37
N GLU A 127 35.58 29.21 -15.28
CA GLU A 127 36.98 29.14 -15.73
C GLU A 127 37.25 29.89 -17.05
N LEU A 128 36.21 30.57 -17.58
CA LEU A 128 36.25 31.53 -18.69
C LEU A 128 36.08 32.95 -18.14
#